data_AF-A0A0A8UQW0-F1
#
_entry.id   AF-A0A0A8UQW0-F1
#
_cell.length_a   1.000
_cell.length_b   1.000
_cell.length_c   1.000
_cell.angle_alpha   90.00
_cell.angle_beta   90.00
_cell.angle_gamma   90.00
#
_symmetry.space_group_name_H-M   'P 1'
#
loop_
_entity.id
_entity.type
_entity.pdbx_description
1 polymer ?
#
loop_
_entity_poly.entity_id
_entity_poly.type
_entity_poly.pdbx_seq_one_letter_code
_entity_poly.pdbx_strand_id
1 'polypeptide(L)' 'MSIFQRLKKFYNASPENRTQILVFLGFVIVPVVGMSLLYLYVNIFWL' A
#
# COMPACT_ATOMS: atom_id res chain seq x y z
N MET A 1 3.97 7.94 21.00
CA MET A 1 3.26 8.51 19.83
C MET A 1 3.02 7.37 18.86
N SER A 2 1.76 7.10 18.51
CA SER A 2 1.42 5.95 17.65
C SER A 2 2.09 6.07 16.28
N ILE A 3 2.50 4.95 15.68
CA ILE A 3 3.10 4.88 14.33
C ILE A 3 2.22 5.61 13.30
N PHE A 4 0.90 5.51 13.45
CA PHE A 4 -0.08 6.23 12.64
C PHE A 4 0.01 7.75 12.78
N GLN A 5 0.25 8.27 13.98
CA GLN A 5 0.42 9.71 14.20
C GLN A 5 1.71 10.22 13.57
N ARG A 6 2.78 9.41 13.57
CA ARG A 6 4.06 9.75 12.96
C ARG A 6 3.94 9.80 11.43
N LEU A 7 3.30 8.79 10.83
CA LEU A 7 3.02 8.75 9.39
C LEU A 7 2.12 9.90 8.94
N LYS A 8 1.06 10.22 9.71
CA LYS A 8 0.17 11.34 9.39
C LYS A 8 0.91 12.69 9.41
N LYS A 9 1.86 12.86 10.33
CA LYS A 9 2.71 14.06 10.39
C LYS A 9 3.65 14.15 9.20
N PHE A 10 4.26 13.03 8.80
CA PHE A 10 5.12 12.95 7.61
C PHE A 10 4.36 13.16 6.29
N TYR A 11 3.11 12.68 6.21
CA TYR A 11 2.24 12.85 5.04
C TYR A 11 1.78 14.30 4.84
N ASN A 12 1.55 15.06 5.92
CA ASN A 12 1.16 16.47 5.84
C ASN A 12 2.34 17.45 5.85
N ALA A 13 3.59 16.97 5.95
CA ALA A 13 4.76 17.83 6.05
C ALA A 13 5.11 18.51 4.71
N SER A 14 4.85 17.87 3.57
CA SER A 14 5.18 18.41 2.24
C SER A 14 4.31 17.75 1.15
N PRO A 15 3.94 18.49 0.08
CA PRO A 15 3.28 17.91 -1.09
C PRO A 15 4.11 16.81 -1.77
N GLU A 16 5.43 16.88 -1.71
CA GLU A 16 6.33 15.86 -2.27
C GLU A 16 6.20 14.52 -1.54
N ASN A 17 6.14 14.54 -0.20
CA ASN A 17 5.94 13.34 0.61
C ASN A 17 4.60 12.66 0.31
N ARG A 18 3.55 13.42 -0.01
CA ARG A 18 2.26 12.85 -0.43
C ARG A 18 2.37 12.10 -1.74
N THR A 19 3.02 12.71 -2.73
CA THR A 19 3.24 12.08 -4.04
C THR A 19 4.08 10.82 -3.90
N GLN A 20 5.16 10.85 -3.12
CA GLN A 20 6.01 9.69 -2.90
C GLN A 20 5.25 8.53 -2.21
N ILE A 21 4.38 8.83 -1.26
CA ILE A 21 3.52 7.82 -0.61
C ILE A 21 2.50 7.25 -1.59
N LEU A 22 1.88 8.08 -2.43
CA LEU A 22 0.95 7.63 -3.47
C LEU A 22 1.64 6.74 -4.50
N VAL A 23 2.84 7.11 -4.94
CA VAL A 23 3.66 6.31 -5.86
C VAL A 23 4.03 4.99 -5.20
N PHE A 24 4.48 4.99 -3.95
CA PHE A 24 4.79 3.76 -3.22
C PHE A 24 3.55 2.85 -3.07
N LEU A 25 2.39 3.41 -2.73
CA LEU A 25 1.13 2.69 -2.62
C LEU A 25 0.73 2.07 -3.97
N GLY A 26 0.85 2.82 -5.06
CA GLY A 26 0.51 2.37 -6.41
C GLY A 26 1.48 1.33 -6.98
N PHE A 27 2.79 1.45 -6.73
CA PHE A 27 3.80 0.56 -7.30
C PHE A 27 4.12 -0.67 -6.45
N VAL A 28 3.90 -0.61 -5.13
CA VAL A 28 4.28 -1.70 -4.23
C VAL A 28 3.03 -2.36 -3.66
N ILE A 29 2.13 -1.58 -3.07
CA ILE A 29 1.00 -2.16 -2.33
C ILE A 29 -0.05 -2.70 -3.30
N VAL A 30 -0.43 -1.96 -4.35
CA VAL A 30 -1.42 -2.45 -5.33
C VAL A 30 -0.98 -3.77 -6.00
N PRO A 31 0.27 -3.92 -6.50
CA PRO A 31 0.71 -5.18 -7.10
C PRO A 31 0.79 -6.34 -6.11
N VAL A 32 1.26 -6.10 -4.88
CA VAL A 32 1.33 -7.14 -3.84
C VAL A 32 -0.08 -7.63 -3.49
N VAL A 33 -1.03 -6.71 -3.30
CA VAL A 33 -2.43 -7.06 -3.02
C VAL A 33 -3.05 -7.79 -4.22
N GLY A 34 -2.83 -7.32 -5.44
CA GLY A 34 -3.33 -7.95 -6.66
C GLY A 34 -2.81 -9.38 -6.84
N MET A 35 -1.50 -9.60 -6.69
CA MET A 35 -0.87 -10.92 -6.75
C MET A 35 -1.41 -11.84 -5.65
N SER A 36 -1.57 -11.33 -4.43
CA SER A 36 -2.07 -12.11 -3.30
C SER A 36 -3.53 -12.55 -3.50
N LEU A 37 -4.38 -11.66 -4.04
CA LEU A 37 -5.77 -11.97 -4.36
C LEU A 37 -5.88 -12.97 -5.50
N LEU A 38 -5.08 -12.82 -6.56
CA LEU A 38 -5.01 -13.79 -7.65
C LEU A 38 -4.56 -15.16 -7.15
N TYR A 39 -3.56 -15.22 -6.28
CA TYR A 39 -3.11 -16.46 -5.66
C TYR A 39 -4.23 -17.14 -4.87
N LEU A 40 -4.96 -16.38 -4.05
CA LEU A 40 -6.13 -16.89 -3.33
C LEU A 40 -7.22 -17.40 -4.28
N TYR A 41 -7.54 -16.62 -5.32
CA TYR A 41 -8.55 -16.99 -6.30
C TYR A 41 -8.20 -18.29 -7.02
N VAL A 42 -6.96 -18.41 -7.50
CA VAL A 42 -6.45 -19.61 -8.15
C VAL A 42 -6.50 -20.80 -7.20
N ASN A 43 -6.08 -20.64 -5.94
CA ASN A 43 -6.15 -21.73 -4.96
C ASN A 43 -7.59 -22.18 -4.67
N ILE A 44 -8.55 -21.25 -4.54
CA ILE A 44 -9.95 -21.59 -4.28
C ILE A 44 -10.59 -22.28 -5.49
N PHE A 45 -10.20 -21.93 -6.71
CA PHE A 45 -10.77 -22.50 -7.92
C PHE A 45 -10.17 -23.86 -8.29
N TRP A 46 -8.96 -24.16 -7.80
CA TRP A 46 -8.21 -25.39 -8.12
C TRP A 46 -8.28 -26.45 -7.00
N LEU A 47 -8.60 -26.06 -5.77
CA LEU A 47 -9.02 -26.96 -4.67
C LEU A 47 -10.51 -27.29 -4.79
#